data_AF-A0A9P0F1S5-F1
#
_entry.id   AF-A0A9P0F1S5-F1
#
_cell.length_a   1.000
_cell.length_b   1.000
_cell.length_c   1.000
_cell.angle_alpha   90.00
_cell.angle_beta   90.00
_cell.angle_gamma   90.00
#
_symmetry.space_group_name_H-M   'P 1'
#
loop_
_entity.id
_entity.type
_entity.pdbx_description
1 polymer ?
#
loop_
_entity_poly.entity_id
_entity_poly.type
_entity_poly.pdbx_seq_one_letter_code
_entity_poly.pdbx_strand_id
1 'polypeptide(L)'
;MSPNSQLTTPPKQTRVLHAPHLQQRCFKSITELFLDDKFLADHFFVYFSAADRTALAQVCSKWRDVLYKQPKMWSGLVPVIRCRELRTSSPSERSVLYSSLLRRGFRAITLVGATDEDAFDFVNSFPLATKHIHSLSLRCSCITDRGLETLVTHLQVSSTPLEDSMDQLRWSHVLF
;
A
#
# COMPACT_ATOMS: atom_id res chain seq x y z
N MET A 1 -12.79 -26.39 -81.04
CA MET A 1 -13.13 -25.09 -80.41
C MET A 1 -14.14 -25.35 -79.30
N SER A 2 -13.67 -25.38 -78.06
CA SER A 2 -14.49 -25.39 -76.84
C SER A 2 -13.72 -24.56 -75.80
N PRO A 3 -14.35 -23.61 -75.10
CA PRO A 3 -13.61 -22.63 -74.30
C PRO A 3 -13.26 -23.14 -72.89
N ASN A 4 -12.08 -22.74 -72.44
CA ASN A 4 -11.49 -22.94 -71.11
C ASN A 4 -12.43 -22.50 -69.98
N SER A 5 -12.69 -23.39 -69.02
CA SER A 5 -13.29 -23.06 -67.73
C SER A 5 -12.18 -22.72 -66.72
N GLN A 6 -11.89 -21.43 -66.54
CA GLN A 6 -11.03 -20.98 -65.44
C GLN A 6 -11.83 -20.95 -64.14
N LEU A 7 -11.45 -21.83 -63.20
CA LEU A 7 -11.94 -21.84 -61.82
C LEU A 7 -11.21 -20.75 -61.03
N THR A 8 -11.83 -19.58 -60.87
CA THR A 8 -11.32 -18.49 -60.03
C THR A 8 -11.61 -18.79 -58.57
N THR A 9 -10.59 -19.20 -57.81
CA THR A 9 -10.68 -19.29 -56.35
C THR A 9 -10.72 -17.87 -55.76
N PRO A 10 -11.63 -17.56 -54.82
CA PRO A 10 -11.68 -16.24 -54.20
C PRO A 10 -10.43 -16.00 -53.35
N PRO A 11 -9.95 -14.75 -53.26
CA PRO A 11 -8.80 -14.42 -52.42
C PRO A 11 -9.18 -14.70 -50.95
N LYS A 12 -8.39 -15.54 -50.28
CA LYS A 12 -8.45 -15.71 -48.83
C LYS A 12 -8.12 -14.37 -48.17
N GLN A 13 -9.14 -13.60 -47.81
CA GLN A 13 -9.00 -12.48 -46.88
C GLN A 13 -8.60 -13.06 -45.53
N THR A 14 -7.30 -13.03 -45.24
CA THR A 14 -6.79 -13.20 -43.89
C THR A 14 -7.31 -12.03 -43.07
N ARG A 15 -8.45 -12.23 -42.38
CA ARG A 15 -8.90 -11.32 -41.33
C ARG A 15 -7.80 -11.34 -40.27
N VAL A 16 -6.94 -10.32 -40.28
CA VAL A 16 -6.08 -10.01 -39.14
C VAL A 16 -7.05 -9.66 -38.02
N LEU A 17 -7.27 -10.60 -37.10
CA LEU A 17 -7.92 -10.34 -35.83
C LEU A 17 -7.03 -9.35 -35.09
N HIS A 18 -7.30 -8.06 -35.27
CA HIS A 18 -6.76 -7.03 -34.41
C HIS A 18 -7.25 -7.37 -33.01
N ALA A 19 -6.38 -7.95 -32.18
CA ALA A 19 -6.65 -8.15 -30.77
C ALA A 19 -6.35 -6.79 -30.08
N PRO A 20 -7.36 -5.94 -29.78
CA PRO A 20 -7.13 -4.63 -29.18
C PRO A 20 -6.49 -4.72 -27.78
N HIS A 21 -6.41 -5.91 -27.19
CA HIS A 21 -5.86 -6.12 -25.85
C HIS A 21 -4.32 -6.22 -25.80
N LEU A 22 -3.66 -6.51 -26.93
CA LEU A 22 -2.20 -6.47 -27.03
C LEU A 22 -1.79 -5.18 -27.74
N GLN A 23 -2.07 -4.03 -27.13
CA GLN A 23 -1.30 -2.84 -27.45
C GLN A 23 0.16 -3.16 -27.11
N GLN A 24 0.91 -3.61 -28.12
CA GLN A 24 2.37 -3.68 -28.06
C GLN A 24 2.86 -2.27 -27.76
N ARG A 25 3.18 -2.01 -26.49
CA ARG A 25 3.84 -0.78 -26.08
C ARG A 25 5.25 -0.84 -26.67
N CYS A 26 5.49 -0.01 -27.68
CA CYS A 26 6.81 0.16 -28.27
C CYS A 26 7.56 1.22 -27.45
N PHE A 27 8.46 0.77 -26.59
CA PHE A 27 9.35 1.66 -25.84
C PHE A 27 10.51 2.09 -26.74
N LYS A 28 10.80 3.38 -26.78
CA LYS A 28 11.85 3.97 -27.64
C LYS A 28 13.23 3.92 -26.99
N SER A 29 13.29 3.67 -25.68
CA SER A 29 14.53 3.54 -24.93
C SER A 29 14.34 2.70 -23.67
N ILE A 30 15.45 2.21 -23.12
CA ILE A 30 15.47 1.53 -21.82
C ILE A 30 15.05 2.46 -20.68
N THR A 31 15.35 3.75 -20.79
CA THR A 31 14.93 4.78 -19.82
C THR A 31 13.42 4.91 -19.77
N GLU A 32 12.77 4.94 -20.94
CA GLU A 32 11.31 5.00 -21.02
C GLU A 32 10.67 3.75 -20.40
N LEU A 33 11.24 2.57 -20.66
CA LEU A 33 10.80 1.31 -20.07
C LEU A 33 10.88 1.34 -18.53
N PHE A 34 12.01 1.78 -17.96
CA PHE A 34 12.21 1.86 -16.50
C PHE A 34 11.50 3.02 -15.81
N LEU A 35 10.73 3.81 -16.55
CA LEU A 35 9.84 4.85 -16.02
C LEU A 35 8.35 4.54 -16.28
N ASP A 36 8.02 3.46 -16.98
CA ASP A 36 6.62 3.07 -17.22
C ASP A 36 6.02 2.38 -15.99
N ASP A 37 4.92 2.95 -15.47
CA ASP A 37 4.25 2.44 -14.25
C ASP A 37 3.78 1.00 -14.42
N LYS A 38 3.23 0.66 -15.60
CA LYS A 38 2.64 -0.65 -15.86
C LYS A 38 3.73 -1.71 -15.97
N PHE A 39 4.78 -1.45 -16.74
CA PHE A 39 5.93 -2.33 -16.82
C PHE A 39 6.55 -2.58 -15.43
N LEU A 40 6.82 -1.50 -14.68
CA LEU A 40 7.40 -1.61 -13.35
C LEU A 40 6.53 -2.45 -12.41
N ALA A 41 5.23 -2.17 -12.35
CA ALA A 41 4.31 -2.83 -11.45
C ALA A 41 3.96 -4.27 -11.85
N ASP A 42 3.63 -4.49 -13.11
CA ASP A 42 3.01 -5.74 -13.57
C ASP A 42 4.05 -6.74 -14.10
N HIS A 43 5.26 -6.28 -14.45
CA HIS A 43 6.28 -7.12 -15.07
C HIS A 43 7.63 -7.10 -14.35
N PHE A 44 8.09 -5.97 -13.83
CA PHE A 44 9.44 -5.91 -13.25
C PHE A 44 9.46 -6.28 -11.75
N PHE A 45 8.70 -5.57 -10.91
CA PHE A 45 8.76 -5.75 -9.45
C PHE A 45 8.20 -7.09 -8.96
N VAL A 46 7.41 -7.78 -9.78
CA VAL A 46 6.87 -9.11 -9.46
C VAL A 46 7.96 -10.17 -9.29
N TYR A 47 9.14 -9.99 -9.90
CA TYR A 47 10.26 -10.92 -9.78
C TYR A 47 11.07 -10.80 -8.48
N PHE A 48 10.80 -9.76 -7.67
CA PHE A 48 11.55 -9.47 -6.45
C PHE A 48 10.73 -9.81 -5.23
N SER A 49 11.39 -10.26 -4.15
CA SER A 49 10.69 -10.45 -2.87
C SER A 49 10.27 -9.10 -2.28
N ALA A 50 9.36 -9.11 -1.32
CA ALA A 50 8.99 -7.90 -0.58
C ALA A 50 10.22 -7.26 0.11
N ALA A 51 11.18 -8.07 0.55
CA ALA A 51 12.43 -7.60 1.15
C ALA A 51 13.31 -6.88 0.11
N ASP A 52 13.53 -7.47 -1.06
CA ASP A 52 14.33 -6.85 -2.14
C ASP A 52 13.73 -5.53 -2.61
N ARG A 53 12.39 -5.44 -2.65
CA ARG A 53 11.66 -4.22 -3.02
C ARG A 53 11.96 -3.04 -2.09
N THR A 54 12.43 -3.27 -0.86
CA THR A 54 12.90 -2.17 0.02
C THR A 54 14.12 -1.45 -0.55
N ALA A 55 15.03 -2.17 -1.22
CA ALA A 55 16.20 -1.60 -1.88
C ALA A 55 15.79 -0.91 -3.19
N LEU A 56 14.90 -1.54 -3.96
CA LEU A 56 14.39 -0.98 -5.22
C LEU A 56 13.64 0.35 -5.01
N ALA A 57 12.96 0.52 -3.88
CA ALA A 57 12.30 1.78 -3.51
C ALA A 57 13.27 2.95 -3.25
N GLN A 58 14.58 2.70 -3.22
CA GLN A 58 15.62 3.72 -3.08
C GLN A 58 16.27 4.16 -4.40
N VAL A 59 16.01 3.46 -5.51
CA VAL A 59 16.63 3.75 -6.81
C VAL A 59 16.25 5.15 -7.30
N CYS A 60 14.95 5.46 -7.33
CA CYS A 60 14.45 6.80 -7.65
C CYS A 60 13.02 6.99 -7.10
N SER A 61 12.54 8.23 -7.10
CA SER A 61 11.18 8.56 -6.64
C SER A 61 10.09 7.83 -7.43
N LYS A 62 10.26 7.68 -8.74
CA LYS A 62 9.31 6.97 -9.61
C LYS A 62 9.11 5.52 -9.17
N TRP A 63 10.19 4.80 -8.91
CA TRP A 63 10.13 3.40 -8.47
C TRP A 63 9.48 3.26 -7.11
N ARG A 64 9.87 4.15 -6.18
CA ARG A 64 9.24 4.25 -4.87
C ARG A 64 7.73 4.46 -4.99
N ASP A 65 7.30 5.37 -5.85
CA ASP A 65 5.90 5.71 -6.00
C ASP A 65 5.07 4.57 -6.59
N VAL A 66 5.60 3.86 -7.58
CA VAL A 66 4.94 2.67 -8.14
C VAL A 66 4.83 1.56 -7.10
N LEU A 67 5.92 1.26 -6.38
CA LEU A 67 5.92 0.24 -5.33
C LEU A 67 4.97 0.59 -4.19
N TYR A 68 4.93 1.85 -3.78
CA TYR A 68 4.11 2.30 -2.65
C TYR A 68 2.63 2.37 -3.01
N LYS A 69 2.24 2.47 -4.29
CA LYS A 69 0.83 2.43 -4.71
C LYS A 69 0.19 1.04 -4.60
N GLN A 70 0.99 -0.01 -4.44
CA GLN A 70 0.52 -1.39 -4.51
C GLN A 70 0.75 -2.14 -3.20
N PRO A 71 -0.22 -2.20 -2.27
CA PRO A 71 -0.06 -2.91 -1.00
C PRO A 71 0.33 -4.38 -1.15
N LYS A 72 -0.11 -5.05 -2.24
CA LYS A 72 0.28 -6.43 -2.59
C LYS A 72 1.79 -6.63 -2.73
N MET A 73 2.54 -5.57 -3.03
CA MET A 73 4.00 -5.62 -3.15
C MET A 73 4.71 -5.76 -1.80
N TRP A 74 4.00 -5.54 -0.70
CA TRP A 74 4.53 -5.55 0.67
C TRP A 74 3.92 -6.67 1.53
N SER A 75 3.06 -7.50 0.94
CA SER A 75 2.46 -8.64 1.62
C SER A 75 3.54 -9.57 2.19
N GLY A 76 3.30 -10.04 3.42
CA GLY A 76 4.24 -10.90 4.16
C GLY A 76 5.32 -10.14 4.95
N LEU A 77 5.41 -8.81 4.81
CA LEU A 77 6.25 -7.98 5.68
C LEU A 77 5.44 -7.37 6.81
N VAL A 78 6.09 -7.26 7.97
CA VAL A 78 5.63 -6.45 9.09
C VAL A 78 6.72 -5.43 9.43
N PRO A 79 6.43 -4.12 9.36
CA PRO A 79 7.38 -3.10 9.76
C PRO A 79 7.71 -3.23 11.25
N VAL A 80 9.01 -3.14 11.55
CA VAL A 80 9.55 -3.16 12.90
C VAL A 80 10.08 -1.76 13.21
N ILE A 81 9.50 -1.11 14.22
CA ILE A 81 9.91 0.20 14.71
C ILE A 81 10.73 -0.01 15.98
N ARG A 82 12.00 0.38 15.92
CA ARG A 82 12.88 0.36 17.09
C ARG A 82 12.71 1.70 17.83
N CYS A 83 11.98 1.69 18.93
CA CYS A 83 11.61 2.91 19.66
C CYS A 83 12.84 3.68 20.15
N ARG A 84 13.91 2.98 20.54
CA ARG A 84 15.18 3.61 20.94
C ARG A 84 15.77 4.51 19.85
N GLU A 85 15.71 4.09 18.59
CA GLU A 85 16.21 4.90 17.47
C GLU A 85 15.22 6.01 17.12
N LEU A 86 13.92 5.71 17.16
CA LEU A 86 12.87 6.67 16.85
C LEU A 86 12.90 7.89 17.78
N ARG A 87 13.28 7.71 19.05
CA ARG A 87 13.48 8.81 20.02
C ARG A 87 14.51 9.84 19.57
N THR A 88 15.52 9.42 18.80
CA THR A 88 16.56 10.32 18.27
C THR A 88 16.16 10.98 16.95
N SER A 89 15.09 10.50 16.31
CA SER A 89 14.58 11.06 15.07
C SER A 89 13.82 12.36 15.31
N SER A 90 13.96 13.32 14.41
CA SER A 90 13.18 14.54 14.37
C SER A 90 11.69 14.28 14.05
N PRO A 91 10.77 15.19 14.41
CA PRO A 91 9.35 15.03 14.08
C PRO A 91 9.07 14.85 12.58
N SER A 92 9.85 15.50 11.71
CA SER A 92 9.73 15.36 10.26
C SER A 92 10.12 13.96 9.78
N GLU A 93 11.20 13.39 10.29
CA GLU A 93 11.61 12.01 9.97
C GLU A 93 10.57 10.98 10.42
N ARG A 94 9.98 11.18 11.61
CA ARG A 94 8.88 10.32 12.10
C ARG A 94 7.65 10.42 11.19
N SER A 95 7.28 11.64 10.78
CA SER A 95 6.17 11.85 9.83
C SER A 95 6.41 11.15 8.48
N VAL A 96 7.64 11.23 7.95
CA VAL A 96 8.02 10.52 6.71
C VAL A 96 7.93 9.00 6.91
N LEU A 97 8.41 8.49 8.04
CA LEU A 97 8.32 7.07 8.37
C LEU A 97 6.85 6.61 8.38
N TYR A 98 5.98 7.23 9.15
CA TYR A 98 4.58 6.83 9.26
C TYR A 98 3.82 6.97 7.95
N SER A 99 4.06 8.06 7.21
CA SER A 99 3.51 8.25 5.86
C SER A 99 3.93 7.11 4.93
N SER A 100 5.18 6.64 5.03
CA SER A 100 5.64 5.50 4.24
C SER A 100 4.94 4.19 4.61
N LEU A 101 4.57 4.00 5.89
CA LEU A 101 3.85 2.80 6.33
C LEU A 101 2.43 2.78 5.78
N LEU A 102 1.74 3.94 5.85
CA LEU A 102 0.40 4.11 5.31
C LEU A 102 0.35 3.88 3.81
N ARG A 103 1.26 4.51 3.06
CA ARG A 103 1.30 4.35 1.60
C ARG A 103 1.46 2.88 1.20
N ARG A 104 2.36 2.16 1.87
CA ARG A 104 2.59 0.73 1.63
C ARG A 104 1.44 -0.17 2.08
N GLY A 105 0.45 0.37 2.79
CA GLY A 105 -0.75 -0.35 3.20
C GLY A 105 -0.51 -1.37 4.31
N PHE A 106 0.48 -1.14 5.18
CA PHE A 106 0.70 -2.02 6.33
C PHE A 106 -0.46 -1.94 7.29
N ARG A 107 -0.92 -3.12 7.73
CA ARG A 107 -2.02 -3.29 8.70
C ARG A 107 -1.54 -3.80 10.06
N ALA A 108 -0.26 -4.15 10.15
CA ALA A 108 0.36 -4.64 11.36
C ALA A 108 1.70 -3.94 11.57
N ILE A 109 2.08 -3.68 12.82
CA ILE A 109 3.36 -3.08 13.20
C ILE A 109 3.94 -3.81 14.41
N THR A 110 5.26 -3.88 14.49
CA THR A 110 5.98 -4.31 15.70
C THR A 110 6.71 -3.12 16.31
N LEU A 111 6.49 -2.85 17.60
CA LEU A 111 7.30 -1.92 18.38
C LEU A 111 8.33 -2.72 19.20
N VAL A 112 9.60 -2.33 19.09
CA VAL A 112 10.71 -2.97 19.82
C VAL A 112 11.30 -1.99 20.82
N GLY A 113 11.45 -2.42 22.07
CA GLY A 113 12.05 -1.59 23.13
C GLY A 113 11.19 -0.40 23.53
N ALA A 114 9.86 -0.55 23.43
CA ALA A 114 8.92 0.52 23.73
C ALA A 114 8.78 0.73 25.25
N THR A 115 8.66 1.99 25.65
CA THR A 115 8.23 2.44 27.00
C THR A 115 6.86 3.12 26.91
N ASP A 116 6.31 3.53 28.06
CA ASP A 116 5.06 4.28 28.11
C ASP A 116 5.14 5.59 27.29
N GLU A 117 6.27 6.30 27.37
CA GLU A 117 6.50 7.53 26.60
C GLU A 117 6.44 7.28 25.09
N ASP A 118 7.00 6.14 24.63
CA ASP A 118 6.94 5.77 23.21
C ASP A 118 5.51 5.42 22.78
N ALA A 119 4.70 4.84 23.68
CA ALA A 119 3.29 4.60 23.42
C ALA A 119 2.51 5.91 23.24
N PHE A 120 2.72 6.88 24.14
CA PHE A 120 2.13 8.22 24.01
C PHE A 120 2.60 8.95 22.74
N ASP A 121 3.90 8.92 22.43
CA ASP A 121 4.42 9.52 21.21
C ASP A 121 3.84 8.84 19.96
N PHE A 122 3.73 7.51 19.93
CA PHE A 122 3.13 6.80 18.81
C PHE A 122 1.69 7.23 18.53
N VAL A 123 0.86 7.32 19.57
CA VAL A 123 -0.54 7.76 19.45
C VAL A 123 -0.63 9.19 18.90
N ASN A 124 0.19 10.11 19.43
CA ASN A 124 0.17 11.52 19.03
C ASN A 124 0.78 11.77 17.65
N SER A 125 1.87 11.07 17.33
CA SER A 125 2.63 11.27 16.08
C SER A 125 2.09 10.44 14.92
N PHE A 126 1.28 9.41 15.20
CA PHE A 126 0.65 8.57 14.19
C PHE A 126 -0.87 8.42 14.40
N PRO A 127 -1.65 9.51 14.30
CA PRO A 127 -3.09 9.49 14.55
C PRO A 127 -3.88 8.63 13.54
N LEU A 128 -3.37 8.49 12.32
CA LEU A 128 -3.97 7.64 11.28
C LEU A 128 -3.78 6.13 11.55
N ALA A 129 -2.95 5.76 12.53
CA ALA A 129 -2.78 4.35 12.90
C ALA A 129 -4.10 3.70 13.31
N THR A 130 -4.98 4.46 13.98
CA THR A 130 -6.33 4.02 14.37
C THR A 130 -7.10 3.38 13.21
N LYS A 131 -7.06 3.98 12.02
CA LYS A 131 -7.82 3.54 10.84
C LYS A 131 -7.14 2.44 10.03
N HIS A 132 -5.80 2.40 10.05
CA HIS A 132 -5.03 1.58 9.12
C HIS A 132 -4.32 0.40 9.79
N ILE A 133 -4.02 0.49 11.07
CA ILE A 133 -3.32 -0.53 11.84
C ILE A 133 -4.34 -1.31 12.67
N HIS A 134 -4.38 -2.62 12.45
CA HIS A 134 -5.29 -3.53 13.13
C HIS A 134 -4.57 -4.48 14.08
N SER A 135 -3.23 -4.55 13.98
CA SER A 135 -2.42 -5.39 14.84
C SER A 135 -1.16 -4.66 15.23
N LEU A 136 -0.86 -4.68 16.53
CA LEU A 136 0.36 -4.13 17.08
C LEU A 136 0.97 -5.20 17.98
N SER A 137 2.26 -5.46 17.78
CA SER A 137 3.01 -6.39 18.62
C SER A 137 4.14 -5.66 19.34
N LEU A 138 4.41 -6.09 20.57
CA LEU A 138 5.45 -5.54 21.43
C LEU A 138 6.56 -6.58 21.59
N ARG A 139 7.82 -6.15 21.47
CA ARG A 139 8.99 -7.02 21.61
C ARG A 139 10.05 -6.32 22.47
N CYS A 140 10.52 -7.00 23.50
CA CYS A 140 11.53 -6.46 24.42
C CYS A 140 11.13 -5.07 24.98
N SER A 141 9.83 -4.87 25.21
CA SER A 141 9.25 -3.59 25.65
C SER A 141 9.00 -3.60 27.16
N CYS A 142 9.13 -2.42 27.78
CA CYS A 142 8.83 -2.18 29.19
C CYS A 142 7.67 -1.19 29.26
N ILE A 143 6.45 -1.68 29.03
CA ILE A 143 5.22 -0.89 29.05
C ILE A 143 4.39 -1.28 30.27
N THR A 144 3.83 -0.29 30.96
CA THR A 144 2.88 -0.48 32.06
C THR A 144 1.45 -0.63 31.53
N ASP A 145 0.51 -1.00 32.40
CA ASP A 145 -0.91 -1.11 32.05
C ASP A 145 -1.46 0.18 31.44
N ARG A 146 -0.99 1.34 31.89
CA ARG A 146 -1.38 2.65 31.36
C ARG A 146 -0.90 2.87 29.92
N GLY A 147 0.34 2.50 29.62
CA GLY A 147 0.88 2.57 28.26
C GLY A 147 0.15 1.58 27.33
N LEU A 148 -0.17 0.39 27.83
CA LEU A 148 -0.93 -0.61 27.08
C LEU A 148 -2.36 -0.14 26.79
N GLU A 149 -3.06 0.39 27.79
CA GLU A 149 -4.40 0.97 27.65
C GLU A 149 -4.42 2.09 26.61
N THR A 150 -3.40 2.94 26.61
CA THR A 150 -3.23 4.02 25.63
C THR A 150 -3.15 3.48 24.21
N LEU A 151 -2.34 2.44 23.97
CA LEU A 151 -2.21 1.80 22.65
C LEU A 151 -3.50 1.09 22.22
N VAL A 152 -4.12 0.34 23.13
CA VAL A 152 -5.34 -0.41 22.85
C VAL A 152 -6.49 0.53 22.52
N THR A 153 -6.69 1.57 23.34
CA THR A 153 -7.72 2.58 23.11
C THR A 153 -7.53 3.25 21.75
N HIS A 154 -6.30 3.65 21.42
CA HIS A 154 -6.00 4.24 20.12
C HIS A 154 -6.43 3.34 18.95
N LEU A 155 -6.08 2.06 19.00
CA LEU A 155 -6.41 1.12 17.93
C LEU A 155 -7.89 0.72 17.91
N GLN A 156 -8.58 0.73 19.05
CA GLN A 156 -9.98 0.35 19.17
C GLN A 156 -10.96 1.45 18.74
N VAL A 157 -10.55 2.72 18.75
CA VAL A 157 -11.40 3.86 18.31
C VAL A 157 -11.92 3.69 16.86
N SER A 158 -11.29 2.85 16.03
CA SER A 158 -11.79 2.53 14.68
C SER A 158 -12.73 1.32 14.58
N SER A 159 -12.86 0.54 15.66
CA SER A 159 -13.62 -0.70 15.70
C SER A 159 -15.06 -0.53 16.21
N THR A 160 -15.42 0.65 16.70
CA THR A 160 -16.82 0.96 17.02
C THR A 160 -17.60 1.09 15.69
N PRO A 161 -18.57 0.20 15.42
CA PRO A 161 -19.45 0.36 14.27
C PRO A 161 -20.37 1.56 14.55
N LEU A 162 -20.35 2.56 13.69
CA LEU A 162 -21.48 3.42 13.30
C LEU A 162 -22.70 3.49 14.27
N GLU A 163 -22.50 3.87 15.54
CA GLU A 163 -23.62 4.24 16.43
C GLU A 163 -23.87 5.75 16.44
N ASP A 164 -23.03 6.56 15.81
CA ASP A 164 -23.22 8.01 15.75
C ASP A 164 -24.25 8.48 14.72
N SER A 165 -24.81 7.59 13.88
CA SER A 165 -25.82 7.98 12.88
C SER A 165 -27.27 7.75 13.33
N MET A 166 -27.51 7.12 14.50
CA MET A 166 -28.86 6.92 15.04
C MET A 166 -29.21 7.88 16.19
N ASP A 167 -28.22 8.44 16.90
CA ASP A 167 -28.49 9.40 17.97
C ASP A 167 -28.84 10.81 17.44
N GLN A 168 -28.45 11.17 16.21
CA GLN A 168 -28.88 12.44 15.59
C GLN A 168 -30.37 12.47 15.19
N LEU A 169 -31.00 11.31 15.03
CA LEU A 169 -32.44 11.18 14.73
C LEU A 169 -33.29 10.99 16.00
N ARG A 170 -32.67 10.70 17.15
CA ARG A 170 -33.41 10.51 18.40
C ARG A 170 -33.69 11.82 19.15
N TRP A 171 -32.88 12.85 18.92
CA TRP A 171 -33.10 14.20 19.50
C TRP A 171 -34.00 15.11 18.64
N SER A 172 -34.32 14.74 17.41
CA SER A 172 -35.28 15.48 16.56
C SER A 172 -36.75 15.11 16.82
N HIS A 173 -37.02 14.08 17.63
CA HIS A 173 -38.38 13.63 17.99
C HIS A 173 -38.74 13.81 19.48
N VAL A 174 -37.90 14.48 20.27
CA VAL A 174 -38.22 14.87 21.66
C VAL A 174 -38.11 16.38 21.83
N LEU A 175 -38.79 17.11 20.96
CA LEU A 175 -39.26 18.48 21.19
C LEU A 175 -40.62 18.62 20.51
N PHE A 176 -41.64 18.09 21.20
CA PHE A 176 -43.01 18.60 21.21
C PHE A 176 -43.49 18.58 22.66
#